data_AF-A0A528V4G9-F1
#
_entry.id   AF-A0A528V4G9-F1
#
_cell.length_a   1.000
_cell.length_b   1.000
_cell.length_c   1.000
_cell.angle_alpha   90.00
_cell.angle_beta   90.00
_cell.angle_gamma   90.00
#
_symmetry.space_group_name_H-M   'P 1'
#
loop_
_entity.id
_entity.type
_entity.pdbx_description
1 polymer ?
#
loop_
_entity_poly.entity_id
_entity_poly.type
_entity_poly.pdbx_seq_one_letter_code
_entity_poly.pdbx_strand_id
1 'polypeptide(L)'
;ATILPGASAGVAVYPVDADNAQDLLVHADLALHAAKKQGGGSLSFFSEELRHELDYRKRLEHDIRIAIAEKTFQVYFQPQVSLSNG
;
A
#
# COMPACT_ATOMS: atom_id res chain seq x y z
N ALA A 1 -25.22 -24.96 5.31
CA ALA A 1 -23.95 -24.24 5.49
C ALA A 1 -24.25 -22.85 6.03
N THR A 2 -23.56 -22.40 7.07
CA THR A 2 -23.74 -21.06 7.65
C THR A 2 -22.77 -20.09 6.97
N ILE A 3 -23.26 -18.96 6.47
CA ILE A 3 -22.43 -17.90 5.89
C ILE A 3 -22.22 -16.82 6.96
N LEU A 4 -20.97 -16.47 7.22
CA LEU A 4 -20.58 -15.36 8.11
C LEU A 4 -19.94 -14.24 7.27
N PRO A 5 -20.67 -13.18 6.91
CA PRO A 5 -20.11 -12.08 6.14
C PRO A 5 -19.17 -11.25 7.02
N GLY A 6 -17.95 -11.00 6.52
CA GLY A 6 -17.01 -10.05 7.10
C GLY A 6 -17.11 -8.68 6.43
N ALA A 7 -16.70 -7.63 7.14
CA ALA A 7 -16.64 -6.28 6.60
C ALA A 7 -15.29 -5.63 6.94
N SER A 8 -14.83 -4.76 6.04
CA SER A 8 -13.72 -3.84 6.30
C SER A 8 -14.22 -2.41 6.24
N ALA A 9 -13.60 -1.52 7.01
CA ALA A 9 -13.98 -0.13 7.06
C ALA A 9 -12.75 0.79 7.06
N GLY A 10 -12.87 1.92 6.37
CA GLY A 10 -11.90 3.00 6.37
C GLY A 10 -12.50 4.25 7.00
N VAL A 11 -11.71 4.96 7.79
CA VAL A 11 -12.18 6.15 8.52
C VAL A 11 -11.31 7.35 8.17
N ALA A 12 -11.96 8.46 7.83
CA ALA A 12 -11.35 9.78 7.76
C ALA A 12 -12.16 10.76 8.62
N VAL A 13 -11.48 11.69 9.28
CA VAL A 13 -12.02 12.56 10.32
C VAL A 13 -11.98 14.02 9.85
N TYR A 14 -13.14 14.65 9.74
CA TYR A 14 -13.23 16.10 9.55
C TYR A 14 -12.96 16.85 10.86
N PRO A 15 -12.23 17.98 10.85
CA PRO A 15 -11.48 18.57 9.73
C PRO A 15 -10.02 18.10 9.66
N VAL A 16 -9.62 17.11 10.47
CA VAL A 16 -8.23 16.68 10.66
C VAL A 16 -7.63 16.14 9.37
N ASP A 17 -8.37 15.29 8.69
CA ASP A 17 -7.88 14.58 7.50
C ASP A 17 -8.22 15.34 6.21
N ALA A 18 -9.27 16.15 6.20
CA ALA A 18 -9.61 17.07 5.12
C ALA A 18 -10.71 18.04 5.54
N ASP A 19 -10.77 19.20 4.88
CA ASP A 19 -11.74 20.27 5.12
C ASP A 19 -12.96 20.23 4.18
N ASN A 20 -12.97 19.29 3.24
CA ASN A 20 -14.03 19.15 2.24
C ASN A 20 -14.45 17.68 2.07
N ALA A 21 -15.71 17.47 1.69
CA ALA A 21 -16.31 16.14 1.59
C ALA A 21 -15.62 15.25 0.55
N GLN A 22 -15.15 15.84 -0.55
CA GLN A 22 -14.52 15.09 -1.64
C GLN A 22 -13.23 14.43 -1.14
N ASP A 23 -12.36 15.19 -0.49
CA ASP A 23 -11.08 14.69 0.02
C ASP A 23 -11.28 13.72 1.19
N LEU A 24 -12.26 13.95 2.07
CA LEU A 24 -12.61 12.98 3.12
C LEU A 24 -13.01 11.61 2.56
N LEU A 25 -13.78 11.59 1.46
CA LEU A 25 -14.16 10.33 0.81
C LEU A 25 -12.95 9.61 0.22
N VAL A 26 -12.05 10.35 -0.41
CA VAL A 26 -10.78 9.80 -0.93
C VAL A 26 -9.93 9.22 0.20
N HIS A 27 -9.82 9.94 1.32
CA HIS A 27 -9.04 9.52 2.48
C HIS A 27 -9.66 8.30 3.19
N ALA A 28 -10.99 8.24 3.32
CA ALA A 28 -11.68 7.09 3.88
C ALA A 28 -11.55 5.85 2.98
N ASP A 29 -11.63 6.00 1.65
CA ASP A 29 -11.42 4.90 0.71
C ASP A 29 -9.98 4.38 0.75
N LEU A 30 -9.01 5.28 0.87
CA LEU A 30 -7.61 4.93 1.07
C LEU A 30 -7.41 4.09 2.34
N ALA A 31 -8.00 4.52 3.45
CA ALA A 31 -7.96 3.75 4.69
C ALA A 31 -8.66 2.39 4.54
N LEU A 32 -9.79 2.31 3.83
CA LEU A 32 -10.49 1.06 3.54
C LEU A 32 -9.60 0.11 2.72
N HIS A 33 -8.89 0.63 1.73
CA HIS A 33 -7.91 -0.14 0.96
C HIS A 33 -6.79 -0.68 1.84
N ALA A 34 -6.29 0.10 2.79
CA ALA A 34 -5.30 -0.36 3.77
C ALA A 34 -5.85 -1.50 4.65
N ALA A 35 -7.08 -1.37 5.17
CA ALA A 35 -7.75 -2.42 5.94
C ALA A 35 -7.89 -3.73 5.14
N LYS A 36 -8.27 -3.64 3.86
CA LYS A 36 -8.34 -4.81 2.97
C LYS A 36 -6.98 -5.47 2.73
N LYS A 37 -5.91 -4.69 2.58
CA LYS A 37 -4.54 -5.22 2.40
C LYS A 37 -4.01 -5.95 3.63
N GLN A 38 -4.46 -5.59 4.83
CA GLN A 38 -4.04 -6.22 6.09
C GLN A 38 -4.75 -7.57 6.38
N GLY A 39 -5.44 -8.15 5.40
CA GLY A 39 -6.15 -9.43 5.55
C GLY A 39 -7.67 -9.30 5.62
N GLY A 40 -8.21 -8.07 5.51
CA GLY A 40 -9.65 -7.81 5.54
C GLY A 40 -10.26 -8.00 6.94
N GLY A 41 -11.57 -7.78 7.07
CA GLY A 41 -12.27 -7.93 8.35
C GLY A 41 -11.89 -6.87 9.41
N SER A 42 -11.14 -5.84 9.02
CA SER A 42 -10.54 -4.85 9.92
C SER A 42 -11.00 -3.42 9.62
N LEU A 43 -10.70 -2.52 10.56
CA LEU A 43 -10.85 -1.08 10.45
C LEU A 43 -9.47 -0.44 10.27
N SER A 44 -9.36 0.58 9.45
CA SER A 44 -8.16 1.41 9.36
C SER A 44 -8.55 2.88 9.33
N PHE A 45 -7.75 3.71 9.99
CA PHE A 45 -7.85 5.17 9.92
C PHE A 45 -6.94 5.69 8.82
N PHE A 46 -7.36 6.77 8.18
CA PHE A 46 -6.49 7.53 7.30
C PHE A 46 -5.28 8.05 8.08
N SER A 47 -4.14 8.09 7.40
CA SER A 47 -2.95 8.78 7.85
C SER A 47 -2.22 9.32 6.62
N GLU A 48 -1.46 10.39 6.78
CA GLU A 48 -0.70 10.96 5.67
C GLU A 48 0.34 9.96 5.13
N GLU A 49 0.86 9.07 6.00
CA GLU A 49 1.75 7.99 5.59
C GLU A 49 1.07 7.01 4.63
N LEU A 50 -0.22 6.70 4.80
CA LEU A 50 -0.96 5.87 3.84
C LEU A 50 -1.04 6.54 2.47
N ARG A 51 -1.22 7.86 2.43
CA ARG A 51 -1.25 8.64 1.19
C ARG A 51 0.12 8.64 0.52
N HIS A 52 1.17 8.93 1.29
CA HIS A 52 2.54 8.93 0.82
C HIS A 52 2.97 7.56 0.28
N GLU A 53 2.62 6.47 0.96
CA GLU A 53 2.91 5.09 0.51
C GLU A 53 2.22 4.78 -0.82
N LEU A 54 0.96 5.21 -1.00
CA LEU A 54 0.28 5.04 -2.28
C LEU A 54 0.94 5.82 -3.40
N ASP A 55 1.29 7.08 -3.16
CA ASP A 55 1.93 7.92 -4.17
C ASP A 55 3.34 7.42 -4.50
N TYR A 56 4.08 6.92 -3.50
CA TYR A 56 5.34 6.23 -3.72
C TYR A 56 5.18 4.99 -4.60
N ARG A 57 4.18 4.14 -4.32
CA ARG A 57 3.92 2.96 -5.15
C ARG A 57 3.56 3.31 -6.59
N LYS A 58 2.72 4.32 -6.81
CA LYS A 58 2.37 4.79 -8.16
C LYS A 58 3.61 5.26 -8.92
N ARG A 59 4.50 6.02 -8.26
CA ARG A 59 5.78 6.45 -8.83
C ARG A 59 6.67 5.25 -9.15
N LEU A 60 6.86 4.34 -8.20
CA LEU A 60 7.67 3.15 -8.39
C LEU A 60 7.16 2.28 -9.55
N GLU A 61 5.85 2.08 -9.69
CA GLU A 61 5.27 1.35 -10.82
C GLU A 61 5.53 2.02 -12.17
N HIS A 62 5.49 3.35 -12.20
CA HIS A 62 5.85 4.13 -13.38
C HIS A 62 7.33 3.97 -13.71
N ASP A 63 8.20 4.13 -12.72
CA ASP A 63 9.65 4.04 -12.87
C ASP A 63 10.08 2.64 -13.31
N ILE A 64 9.49 1.58 -12.75
CA ILE A 64 9.73 0.19 -13.17
C ILE A 64 9.36 -0.01 -14.64
N ARG A 65 8.23 0.56 -15.09
CA ARG A 65 7.78 0.45 -16.49
C ARG A 65 8.78 1.09 -17.44
N ILE A 66 9.30 2.27 -17.09
CA ILE A 66 10.36 2.95 -17.85
C ILE A 66 11.63 2.10 -17.83
N ALA A 67 12.07 1.64 -16.66
CA ALA A 67 13.29 0.86 -16.49
C ALA A 67 13.30 -0.45 -17.30
N ILE A 68 12.13 -1.11 -17.44
CA ILE A 68 11.98 -2.27 -18.33
C ILE A 68 12.16 -1.86 -19.79
N ALA A 69 11.51 -0.79 -20.24
CA ALA A 69 11.59 -0.31 -21.62
C ALA A 69 13.01 0.13 -22.00
N GLU A 70 13.71 0.78 -21.08
CA GLU A 70 15.08 1.27 -21.24
C GLU A 70 16.15 0.23 -20.89
N LYS A 71 15.75 -0.97 -20.44
CA LYS A 71 16.64 -2.07 -20.04
C LYS A 71 17.68 -1.67 -18.99
N THR A 72 17.28 -0.88 -17.99
CA THR A 72 18.20 -0.36 -16.96
C THR A 72 18.37 -1.27 -15.74
N PHE A 73 17.60 -2.34 -15.64
CA PHE A 73 17.79 -3.37 -14.61
C PHE A 73 19.12 -4.13 -14.80
N GLN A 74 19.78 -4.45 -13.69
CA GLN A 74 21.04 -5.20 -13.66
C GLN A 74 20.94 -6.37 -12.70
N VAL A 75 21.64 -7.46 -13.05
CA VAL A 75 21.72 -8.64 -12.19
C VAL A 75 22.93 -8.51 -11.29
N TYR A 76 22.69 -8.62 -9.98
CA TYR A 76 23.74 -8.69 -8.97
C TYR A 76 23.83 -10.11 -8.43
N PHE A 77 25.05 -10.57 -8.16
CA PHE A 77 25.33 -11.88 -7.60
C PHE A 77 25.85 -11.73 -6.18
N GLN A 78 25.19 -12.39 -5.22
CA GLN A 78 25.63 -12.44 -3.84
C GLN A 78 26.22 -13.83 -3.56
N PRO A 79 27.50 -13.93 -3.16
CA PRO A 79 28.10 -15.23 -2.84
C PRO A 79 27.48 -15.80 -1.58
N GLN A 80 27.21 -17.10 -1.61
CA GLN A 80 26.85 -17.88 -0.43
C GLN A 80 27.99 -18.85 -0.16
N VAL A 81 28.52 -18.79 1.06
CA VAL A 81 29.63 -19.63 1.52
C VAL A 81 29.10 -20.62 2.55
N SER A 82 29.66 -21.82 2.54
CA SER A 82 29.35 -22.84 3.54
C SER A 82 30.02 -22.48 4.86
N LEU A 83 29.32 -22.69 5.97
CA LEU A 83 29.89 -22.44 7.30
C LEU A 83 30.99 -23.44 7.67
N SER A 84 31.01 -24.63 7.06
CA SER A 84 31.99 -25.67 7.39
C SER A 84 33.31 -25.54 6.64
N ASN A 85 33.31 -24.91 5.46
CA ASN A 85 34.48 -24.87 4.58
C ASN A 85 34.62 -23.58 3.75
N GLY A 86 33.80 -22.56 4.02
CA GLY A 86 33.76 -21.33 3.23
C GLY A 86 33.08 -21.52 1.87
#